data_AF-A0A1H2ULS2-F1
#
_entry.id   AF-A0A1H2ULS2-F1
#
_cell.length_a   1.000
_cell.length_b   1.000
_cell.length_c   1.000
_cell.angle_alpha   90.00
_cell.angle_beta   90.00
_cell.angle_gamma   90.00
#
_symmetry.space_group_name_H-M   'P 1'
#
loop_
_entity.id
_entity.type
_entity.pdbx_description
1 polymer ?
#
loop_
_entity_poly.entity_id
_entity_poly.type
_entity_poly.pdbx_seq_one_letter_code
_entity_poly.pdbx_strand_id
1 'polypeptide(L)' 'MHHAIEAVFVLFIGCLFVYLMKIRPGAKPMTKPKMIGYFVLGIVIGVIFISTDGIYAPTTGL' A
#
# COMPACT_ATOMS: atom_id res chain seq x y z
N MET A 1 19.06 -3.34 -3.18
CA MET A 1 18.31 -2.39 -4.04
C MET A 1 16.85 -2.84 -4.19
N HIS A 2 16.60 -4.06 -4.67
CA HIS A 2 15.24 -4.62 -4.86
C HIS A 2 14.34 -4.52 -3.61
N HIS A 3 14.73 -5.12 -2.48
CA HIS A 3 13.94 -5.06 -1.24
C HIS A 3 13.76 -3.66 -0.63
N ALA A 4 14.71 -2.75 -0.90
CA ALA A 4 14.59 -1.37 -0.43
C ALA A 4 13.54 -0.61 -1.24
N ILE A 5 13.49 -0.83 -2.55
CA ILE A 5 12.49 -0.25 -3.45
C ILE A 5 11.10 -0.81 -3.14
N GLU A 6 10.99 -2.12 -2.90
CA GLU A 6 9.75 -2.78 -2.47
C GLU A 6 9.23 -2.19 -1.16
N ALA A 7 10.09 -2.02 -0.15
CA ALA A 7 9.71 -1.43 1.13
C ALA A 7 9.19 0.01 0.96
N VAL A 8 9.86 0.82 0.13
CA VAL A 8 9.42 2.19 -0.18
C VAL A 8 8.07 2.17 -0.90
N PHE A 9 7.88 1.25 -1.84
CA PHE A 9 6.63 1.12 -2.59
C PHE A 9 5.45 0.73 -1.68
N VAL A 10 5.66 -0.21 -0.75
CA VAL A 10 4.64 -0.60 0.24
C VAL A 10 4.27 0.56 1.15
N LEU A 11 5.26 1.33 1.62
CA LEU A 11 5.02 2.53 2.42
C LEU A 11 4.24 3.60 1.62
N PHE A 12 4.56 3.75 0.34
CA PHE A 12 3.84 4.66 -0.55
C PHE A 12 2.38 4.25 -0.72
N ILE A 13 2.09 2.96 -0.94
CA ILE A 13 0.72 2.43 -1.01
C ILE A 13 -0.03 2.70 0.30
N GLY A 14 0.61 2.45 1.45
CA GLY A 14 0.03 2.74 2.76
C GLY A 14 -0.40 4.20 2.90
N CYS A 15 0.49 5.14 2.55
CA CYS A 15 0.21 6.57 2.57
C CYS A 15 -0.91 6.96 1.58
N LEU A 16 -0.86 6.43 0.36
CA LEU A 16 -1.84 6.70 -0.68
C LEU A 16 -3.23 6.21 -0.27
N PHE A 17 -3.32 5.02 0.32
CA PHE A 17 -4.58 4.45 0.78
C PHE A 17 -5.23 5.32 1.87
N VAL A 18 -4.45 5.77 2.85
CA VAL A 18 -4.91 6.71 3.88
C VAL A 18 -5.40 8.02 3.27
N TYR A 19 -4.65 8.55 2.29
CA TYR A 19 -5.03 9.77 1.58
C TYR A 19 -6.35 9.61 0.83
N LEU A 20 -6.52 8.51 0.09
CA LEU A 20 -7.76 8.18 -0.62
C LEU A 20 -8.95 8.06 0.33
N MET A 21 -8.76 7.41 1.48
CA MET A 21 -9.80 7.31 2.51
C MET A 21 -10.17 8.66 3.13
N LYS A 22 -9.27 9.64 3.10
CA LYS A 22 -9.51 11.00 3.61
C LYS A 22 -10.27 11.87 2.62
N ILE A 23 -10.02 11.73 1.32
CA ILE A 23 -10.67 12.54 0.27
C ILE A 23 -12.03 11.99 -0.19
N ARG A 24 -12.43 10.79 0.27
CA ARG A 24 -13.70 10.18 -0.15
C ARG A 24 -14.90 11.09 0.14
N PRO A 25 -15.90 11.16 -0.75
CA PRO A 25 -17.12 11.93 -0.50
C PRO A 25 -17.80 11.49 0.81
N GLY A 26 -18.16 12.44 1.66
CA GLY A 26 -18.80 12.17 2.96
C GLY A 26 -17.86 11.66 4.05
N ALA A 27 -16.54 11.82 3.91
CA ALA A 27 -15.59 11.48 4.96
C ALA A 27 -15.80 12.36 6.20
N LYS A 28 -15.99 11.71 7.37
CA LYS A 28 -15.89 12.37 8.67
C LYS A 28 -14.41 12.59 9.03
N PRO A 29 -14.08 13.59 9.87
CA PRO A 29 -12.73 13.79 10.38
C PRO A 29 -12.16 12.49 10.94
N MET A 30 -10.96 12.12 10.50
CA MET A 30 -10.36 10.84 10.84
C MET A 30 -9.51 10.97 12.10
N THR A 31 -9.77 10.11 13.08
CA THR A 31 -8.97 10.05 14.31
C THR A 31 -7.62 9.38 14.03
N LYS A 32 -6.59 9.70 14.83
CA LYS A 32 -5.24 9.12 14.69
C LYS A 32 -5.24 7.58 14.67
N PRO A 33 -5.97 6.87 15.54
CA PRO A 33 -6.02 5.40 15.50
C PRO A 33 -6.59 4.87 14.18
N LYS A 34 -7.60 5.54 13.63
CA LYS A 34 -8.23 5.15 12.37
C LYS A 34 -7.31 5.38 11.17
N MET A 35 -6.51 6.44 11.19
CA MET A 35 -5.44 6.66 10.19
C MET A 35 -4.41 5.54 10.22
N ILE A 36 -3.95 5.15 11.41
CA ILE A 36 -2.98 4.06 11.57
C ILE A 36 -3.59 2.74 11.06
N GLY A 37 -4.85 2.45 11.38
CA GLY A 37 -5.54 1.26 10.89
C GLY A 37 -5.59 1.20 9.36
N TYR A 38 -5.93 2.31 8.69
CA TYR A 38 -5.92 2.36 7.22
C TYR A 38 -4.51 2.30 6.63
N PHE A 39 -3.51 2.86 7.30
CA PHE A 39 -2.13 2.75 6.87
C PHE A 39 -1.65 1.30 6.88
N VAL A 40 -1.91 0.58 7.98
CA VAL A 40 -1.60 -0.84 8.11
C VAL A 40 -2.33 -1.66 7.05
N LEU A 41 -3.61 -1.37 6.79
CA LEU A 41 -4.36 -2.02 5.73
C LEU A 41 -3.73 -1.80 4.34
N GLY A 42 -3.31 -0.57 4.04
CA GLY A 42 -2.60 -0.26 2.79
C GLY A 42 -1.26 -0.99 2.67
N ILE A 43 -0.51 -1.13 3.77
CA ILE A 43 0.72 -1.94 3.80
C ILE A 43 0.41 -3.41 3.45
N VAL A 44 -0.61 -4.01 4.07
CA VAL A 44 -0.99 -5.40 3.79
C VAL A 44 -1.33 -5.59 2.31
N ILE A 45 -2.10 -4.66 1.73
CA ILE A 45 -2.42 -4.67 0.29
C ILE A 45 -1.15 -4.57 -0.56
N GLY A 46 -0.23 -3.68 -0.22
CA GLY A 46 1.05 -3.53 -0.93
C GLY A 46 1.90 -4.80 -0.89
N VAL A 47 1.98 -5.46 0.26
CA VAL A 47 2.69 -6.75 0.41
C VAL A 47 2.06 -7.83 -0.45
N ILE A 48 0.73 -7.94 -0.43
CA ILE A 48 0.00 -8.89 -1.30
C ILE A 48 0.35 -8.61 -2.76
N PHE A 49 0.30 -7.35 -3.20
CA PHE A 49 0.59 -6.96 -4.57
C PHE A 49 2.00 -7.39 -5.01
N ILE A 50 3.03 -7.12 -4.20
CA ILE A 50 4.41 -7.52 -4.50
C ILE A 50 4.55 -9.04 -4.52
N SER A 51 3.98 -9.73 -3.52
CA SER A 51 4.04 -11.20 -3.47
C SER A 51 3.33 -11.85 -4.66
N THR A 52 2.30 -11.20 -5.18
CA THR A 52 1.54 -11.64 -6.35
C THR A 52 2.31 -11.34 -7.64
N ASP A 53 2.91 -10.16 -7.76
CA ASP A 53 3.80 -9.81 -8.86
C ASP A 53 4.95 -10.82 -9.00
N GLY A 54 5.56 -11.23 -7.89
CA GLY A 54 6.57 -12.30 -7.90
C GLY A 54 6.07 -13.66 -8.39
N ILE A 55 4.77 -13.95 -8.29
CA ILE A 55 4.14 -15.18 -8.81
C ILE A 55 3.82 -15.06 -10.30
N TYR A 56 3.45 -13.88 -10.77
CA TYR A 56 3.00 -13.64 -12.15
C TYR A 56 4.05 -12.95 -13.05
N ALA A 57 5.19 -12.56 -12.49
CA ALA A 57 6.31 -12.00 -13.25
C ALA A 57 6.78 -13.05 -14.27
N PRO A 58 6.80 -12.72 -15.58
CA PRO A 58 7.30 -13.64 -16.59
C PRO A 58 8.77 -13.96 -16.28
N THR A 59 9.11 -15.25 -16.22
CA THR A 59 10.49 -15.75 -16.08
C THR A 59 11.32 -15.58 -17.37
N THR A 60 10.79 -14.85 -18.35
CA THR A 60 11.46 -14.58 -19.62
C THR A 60 12.17 -13.23 -19.51
N GLY A 61 13.49 -13.29 -19.28
CA GLY A 61 14.38 -12.15 -19.26
C GLY A 61 14.42 -11.41 -20.60
N LEU A 62 13.53 -10.42 -20.75
CA LEU A 62 13.66 -9.31 -21.69
C LEU A 62 14.23 -8.09 -20.95
#